data_AF-A0A2L2Z5R9-F1
#
_entry.id   AF-A0A2L2Z5R9-F1
#
_cell.length_a   1.000
_cell.length_b   1.000
_cell.length_c   1.000
_cell.angle_alpha   90.00
_cell.angle_beta   90.00
_cell.angle_gamma   90.00
#
_symmetry.space_group_name_H-M   'P 1'
#
loop_
_entity.id
_entity.type
_entity.pdbx_description
1 polymer ?
#
loop_
_entity_poly.entity_id
_entity_poly.type
_entity_poly.pdbx_seq_one_letter_code
_entity_poly.pdbx_strand_id
1 'polypeptide(L)'
;EDFANILSLDEVRVLIDLLKLAVAGRMNENAKDVLSTVLGNLSKTCSPIREMILEACVTELEDVTEDLSTRRKMPNPVVQESPHPY
;
A
#
# COMPACT_ATOMS: atom_id res chain seq x y z
N GLU A 1 6.59 -23.04 -19.03
CA GLU A 1 5.29 -22.42 -19.35
C GLU A 1 5.23 -21.09 -18.62
N ASP A 2 5.18 -19.98 -19.36
CA ASP A 2 5.34 -18.64 -18.82
C ASP A 2 4.10 -18.22 -18.03
N PHE A 3 4.22 -18.25 -16.69
CA PHE A 3 3.21 -17.70 -15.76
C PHE A 3 2.83 -16.24 -16.10
N ALA A 4 3.75 -15.50 -16.74
CA ALA A 4 3.56 -14.12 -17.18
C ALA A 4 2.58 -13.98 -18.37
N ASN A 5 2.25 -15.05 -19.11
CA ASN A 5 1.25 -15.01 -20.18
C ASN A 5 -0.19 -15.19 -19.67
N ILE A 6 -0.39 -15.43 -18.36
CA ILE A 6 -1.72 -15.69 -17.78
C ILE A 6 -2.38 -14.39 -17.30
N LEU A 7 -1.58 -13.41 -16.85
CA LEU A 7 -2.10 -12.19 -16.22
C LEU A 7 -1.61 -10.96 -16.98
N SER A 8 -2.57 -10.14 -17.40
CA SER A 8 -2.34 -8.78 -17.86
C SER A 8 -1.84 -7.89 -16.71
N LEU A 9 -1.26 -6.75 -17.09
CA LEU A 9 -0.82 -5.73 -16.15
C LEU A 9 -1.97 -5.23 -15.24
N ASP A 10 -3.20 -5.16 -15.75
CA ASP A 10 -4.35 -4.73 -14.96
C ASP A 10 -4.78 -5.78 -13.92
N GLU A 11 -4.69 -7.08 -14.25
CA GLU A 11 -4.96 -8.13 -13.27
C GLU A 11 -3.90 -8.16 -12.16
N VAL A 12 -2.65 -7.83 -12.49
CA VAL A 12 -1.58 -7.67 -11.49
C VAL A 12 -1.86 -6.49 -10.55
N ARG A 13 -2.41 -5.38 -11.05
CA ARG A 13 -2.83 -4.25 -10.19
C ARG A 13 -3.90 -4.68 -9.20
N VAL A 14 -4.88 -5.48 -9.64
CA VAL A 14 -5.90 -6.04 -8.75
C VAL A 14 -5.27 -6.92 -7.66
N LEU A 15 -4.25 -7.73 -8.00
CA LEU A 15 -3.53 -8.51 -6.99
C LEU A 15 -2.76 -7.64 -5.97
N ILE A 16 -2.20 -6.51 -6.42
CA ILE A 16 -1.57 -5.53 -5.52
C ILE A 16 -2.62 -4.91 -4.58
N ASP A 17 -3.79 -4.54 -5.09
CA ASP A 17 -4.88 -4.00 -4.27
C ASP A 17 -5.39 -5.03 -3.25
N LEU A 18 -5.52 -6.29 -3.65
CA LEU A 18 -5.83 -7.38 -2.72
C LEU A 18 -4.75 -7.55 -1.66
N LEU A 19 -3.46 -7.42 -2.01
CA LEU A 19 -2.37 -7.48 -1.04
C LEU A 19 -2.48 -6.33 -0.03
N LYS A 20 -2.79 -5.11 -0.49
CA LYS A 20 -3.02 -3.96 0.39
C LYS A 20 -4.19 -4.23 1.36
N LEU A 21 -5.29 -4.79 0.88
CA LEU A 21 -6.42 -5.19 1.73
C LEU A 21 -6.03 -6.27 2.75
N ALA A 22 -5.23 -7.26 2.35
CA ALA A 22 -4.73 -8.30 3.25
C ALA A 22 -3.82 -7.72 4.34
N VAL A 23 -2.90 -6.80 3.97
CA VAL A 23 -2.03 -6.10 4.93
C VAL A 23 -2.85 -5.23 5.91
N ALA A 24 -3.95 -4.64 5.44
CA ALA A 24 -4.89 -3.90 6.29
C ALA A 24 -5.77 -4.79 7.19
N GLY A 25 -5.54 -6.11 7.23
CA GLY A 25 -6.31 -7.05 8.05
C GLY A 25 -7.74 -7.27 7.55
N ARG A 26 -8.02 -6.99 6.27
CA ARG A 26 -9.37 -7.11 5.66
C ARG A 26 -9.57 -8.43 4.91
N MET A 27 -8.64 -9.37 5.07
CA MET A 27 -8.68 -10.71 4.49
C MET A 27 -8.23 -11.73 5.54
N ASN A 28 -8.19 -13.01 5.18
CA ASN A 28 -7.62 -14.04 6.06
C ASN A 28 -6.10 -13.82 6.28
N GLU A 29 -5.56 -14.35 7.38
CA GLU A 29 -4.16 -14.14 7.76
C GLU A 29 -3.16 -14.65 6.71
N ASN A 30 -3.52 -15.72 6.00
CA ASN A 30 -2.67 -16.34 4.98
C ASN A 30 -2.63 -15.56 3.65
N ALA A 31 -3.59 -14.66 3.40
CA ALA A 31 -3.73 -13.97 2.12
C ALA A 31 -2.49 -13.15 1.80
N LYS A 32 -1.90 -12.51 2.82
CA LYS A 32 -0.68 -11.69 2.67
C LYS A 32 0.47 -12.53 2.11
N ASP A 33 0.72 -13.70 2.68
CA ASP A 33 1.85 -14.55 2.31
C ASP A 33 1.66 -15.14 0.91
N VAL A 34 0.44 -15.59 0.59
CA VAL A 34 0.10 -16.11 -0.73
C VAL A 34 0.25 -15.04 -1.81
N LEU A 35 -0.36 -13.87 -1.61
CA LEU A 35 -0.33 -12.77 -2.58
C LEU A 35 1.09 -12.23 -2.78
N SER A 36 1.86 -12.07 -1.70
CA SER A 36 3.26 -11.64 -1.76
C SER A 36 4.13 -12.65 -2.53
N THR A 37 3.88 -13.94 -2.35
CA THR A 37 4.60 -15.00 -3.07
C THR A 37 4.28 -15.00 -4.56
N VAL A 38 3.00 -14.86 -4.92
CA VAL A 38 2.57 -14.80 -6.34
C VAL A 38 3.18 -13.58 -7.03
N LEU A 39 3.03 -12.39 -6.45
CA LEU A 39 3.60 -11.15 -7.00
C LEU A 39 5.14 -11.21 -7.07
N GLY A 40 5.78 -11.82 -6.07
CA GLY A 40 7.22 -12.03 -6.05
C GLY A 40 7.73 -13.00 -7.13
N ASN A 41 6.92 -13.97 -7.54
CA ASN A 41 7.28 -14.87 -8.65
C ASN A 41 7.01 -14.22 -10.02
N LEU A 42 5.94 -13.45 -10.15
CA LEU A 42 5.65 -12.68 -11.37
C LEU A 42 6.73 -11.62 -11.65
N SER A 43 7.21 -10.91 -10.63
CA SER A 43 8.26 -9.89 -10.80
C SER A 43 9.63 -10.45 -11.22
N LYS A 44 9.93 -11.71 -10.85
CA LYS A 44 11.15 -12.40 -11.29
C LYS A 44 11.11 -12.77 -12.78
N THR A 45 9.93 -12.97 -13.33
CA THR A 45 9.73 -13.51 -14.69
C THR A 45 9.30 -12.44 -15.70
N CYS A 46 8.79 -11.29 -15.24
CA CYS A 46 8.24 -10.26 -16.11
C CYS A 46 8.74 -8.85 -15.71
N SER A 47 9.55 -8.21 -16.58
CA SER A 47 10.11 -6.86 -16.31
C SER A 47 9.04 -5.79 -16.10
N PRO A 48 8.01 -5.68 -16.95
CA PRO A 48 6.95 -4.68 -16.75
C PRO A 48 6.22 -4.83 -15.42
N ILE A 49 5.96 -6.07 -14.98
CA ILE A 49 5.33 -6.33 -13.67
C ILE A 49 6.25 -5.90 -12.53
N ARG A 50 7.56 -6.19 -12.62
CA ARG A 50 8.53 -5.78 -11.61
C ARG A 50 8.61 -4.26 -11.49
N GLU A 51 8.69 -3.56 -12.62
CA GLU A 51 8.72 -2.10 -12.67
C GLU A 51 7.46 -1.51 -12.03
N MET A 52 6.28 -2.03 -12.38
CA MET A 52 5.01 -1.61 -11.77
C MET A 52 4.97 -1.83 -10.25
N ILE A 53 5.41 -2.99 -9.76
CA ILE A 53 5.42 -3.26 -8.30
C ILE A 53 6.37 -2.31 -7.59
N LEU A 54 7.53 -2.01 -8.17
CA LEU A 54 8.48 -1.04 -7.61
C LEU A 54 7.89 0.36 -7.57
N GLU A 55 7.27 0.81 -8.66
CA GLU A 55 6.58 2.10 -8.73
C GLU A 55 5.49 2.22 -7.66
N ALA A 56 4.64 1.20 -7.54
CA ALA A 56 3.60 1.16 -6.51
C ALA A 56 4.18 1.23 -5.08
N CYS A 57 5.28 0.53 -4.80
CA CYS A 57 5.96 0.62 -3.51
C CYS A 57 6.53 2.01 -3.24
N VAL A 58 7.10 2.66 -4.25
CA VAL A 58 7.62 4.03 -4.13
C VAL A 58 6.49 5.00 -3.82
N THR A 59 5.40 4.98 -4.59
CA THR A 59 4.23 5.84 -4.37
C THR A 59 3.65 5.67 -2.97
N GLU A 60 3.51 4.43 -2.48
CA GLU A 60 3.01 4.18 -1.12
C GLU A 60 3.94 4.75 -0.02
N LEU A 61 5.27 4.71 -0.23
CA LEU A 61 6.21 5.31 0.72
C LEU A 61 6.19 6.84 0.67
N GLU A 62 5.97 7.41 -0.52
CA GLU A 62 5.79 8.84 -0.73
C GLU A 62 4.52 9.33 -0.01
N ASP A 63 3.38 8.64 -0.21
CA ASP A 63 2.10 8.96 0.45
C ASP A 63 2.24 8.95 1.98
N VAL A 64 2.91 7.95 2.55
CA VAL A 64 3.19 7.90 4.00
C VAL A 64 4.03 9.10 4.45
N THR A 65 5.01 9.50 3.64
CA THR A 65 5.88 10.65 3.96
C THR A 65 5.09 11.96 3.92
N GLU A 66 4.23 12.13 2.92
CA GLU A 66 3.34 13.29 2.79
C GLU A 66 2.35 13.36 3.96
N ASP A 67 1.71 12.25 4.32
CA ASP A 67 0.80 12.16 5.46
C ASP A 67 1.47 12.53 6.78
N LEU A 68 2.68 12.02 7.01
CA LEU A 68 3.47 12.37 8.21
C LEU A 68 3.83 13.86 8.24
N SER A 69 4.19 14.43 7.09
CA SER A 69 4.51 15.85 6.97
C SER A 69 3.29 16.73 7.24
N THR A 70 2.11 16.31 6.78
CA THR A 70 0.83 16.99 6.97
C THR A 70 0.39 16.91 8.44
N ARG A 71 0.50 15.73 9.07
CA ARG A 71 0.24 15.57 10.50
C ARG A 71 1.13 16.45 11.38
N ARG A 72 2.40 16.64 11.02
CA ARG A 72 3.31 17.56 11.75
C ARG A 72 2.92 19.03 11.61
N LYS A 73 2.23 19.41 10.54
CA LYS A 73 1.76 20.77 10.27
C LYS A 73 0.35 21.04 10.78
N MET A 74 -0.35 20.04 11.33
CA MET A 74 -1.67 20.25 11.90
C MET A 74 -1.59 21.28 13.03
N PRO A 75 -2.41 22.35 13.00
CA PRO A 75 -2.48 23.29 14.11
C PRO A 75 -2.81 22.52 15.39
N ASN A 76 -2.17 22.89 16.50
CA ASN A 76 -2.59 22.35 17.79
C ASN A 76 -4.09 22.60 17.96
N PRO A 77 -4.85 21.62 18.49
CA PRO A 77 -6.26 21.82 18.77
C PRO A 77 -6.41 23.08 19.61
N VAL A 78 -7.35 23.95 19.22
CA VAL A 78 -7.62 25.19 19.97
C VAL A 78 -8.10 24.76 21.35
N VAL A 79 -7.22 24.87 22.34
CA VAL A 79 -7.56 24.65 23.74
C VAL A 79 -8.33 25.90 24.16
N GLN A 80 -9.65 25.78 24.25
CA GLN A 80 -10.45 26.79 24.91
C GLN A 80 -10.14 26.68 26.40
N GLU A 81 -9.28 27.57 26.91
CA GLU A 81 -9.12 27.69 28.36
C GLU A 81 -10.50 27.94 28.97
N SER A 82 -10.87 27.14 29.97
CA SER A 82 -12.19 27.24 30.60
C SER A 82 -12.39 28.67 31.08
N PRO A 83 -13.46 29.36 30.67
CA PRO A 83 -13.68 30.73 31.09
C PRO A 83 -14.30 30.69 32.49
N HIS A 84 -13.54 30.41 33.55
CA HIS A 84 -14.00 30.80 34.88
C HIS A 84 -12.85 31.11 35.87
N PRO A 85 -12.81 32.37 36.36
CA PRO A 85 -11.91 32.82 37.42
C PRO A 85 -12.56 32.89 38.82
N TYR A 86 -13.55 32.04 39.13
CA TYR A 86 -14.19 32.04 40.46
C TYR A 86 -14.21 30.65 41.08
#